data_AF-A0A836VWN0-F1
#
_entry.id   AF-A0A836VWN0-F1
#
_cell.length_a   1.000
_cell.length_b   1.000
_cell.length_c   1.000
_cell.angle_alpha   90.00
_cell.angle_beta   90.00
_cell.angle_gamma   90.00
#
_symmetry.space_group_name_H-M   'P 1'
#
loop_
_entity.id
_entity.type
_entity.pdbx_description
1 polymer ?
#
loop_
_entity_poly.entity_id
_entity_poly.type
_entity_poly.pdbx_seq_one_letter_code
_entity_poly.pdbx_strand_id
1 'polypeptide(L)'
;MKRISLPPALWLLISATYLLAQNQDIFPGLTGQTLIDSLKTYYKPANVLDYDTARDTMFAIIDNHNDSVTCVYSGYRIWLDPQNDPSSEAYSKDMNTEHTWPQSMGADQGNARSDLHHLFPCRVQVNSSRGNAPFADIIDSATDTWWRLDYSQSSIPVSFIDEYSEKEDDGDYFEPREDHKGNAARAVFYFYTMYKEQADSNFFNQQKETLRQWHNLDIADNAEFERNNRVAVYQDGKKNPFIIDSTLVRRAYFSTDTTISEAQPGDIVITEIMKNPSAVYDSNGEWFEIYNNSNQAIDLNGWYIKDDDTDQHQINNGGPLIIEPGFYFVLGLNGDSLTNGGIGMDYVYSGFTLANGADEVVLCLSDNITEIDRVTYDDGSVWPDPTGASMFYSGSFTADNNDGSLWAESAVPWPGSAGDAGTPGEANIISSVKASKTKALRHFSLNGFPNPFNPSVTLVYQLPYASRVDLKIYTLDGRVVITLVHEFQSAGRKKFFWNGHDLFGRPLASGIYFIRLTVGQWTEVKKITLLR
;
A
#
# COMPACT_ATOMS: atom_id res chain seq x y z
N MET A 1 34.03 -43.30 4.67
CA MET A 1 32.81 -43.34 5.52
C MET A 1 31.66 -42.72 4.75
N LYS A 2 30.56 -43.45 4.63
CA LYS A 2 29.40 -43.18 3.75
C LYS A 2 28.77 -41.82 4.04
N ARG A 3 28.56 -40.98 3.02
CA ARG A 3 27.61 -39.86 3.08
C ARG A 3 26.22 -40.42 2.80
N ILE A 4 25.32 -40.28 3.77
CA ILE A 4 23.90 -40.59 3.64
C ILE A 4 23.26 -39.41 2.90
N SER A 5 22.66 -39.68 1.74
CA SER A 5 21.83 -38.73 1.00
C SER A 5 20.42 -38.73 1.59
N LEU A 6 19.92 -37.57 2.03
CA LEU A 6 18.49 -37.35 2.29
C LEU A 6 17.80 -36.89 0.99
N PRO A 7 16.54 -37.28 0.71
CA PRO A 7 15.89 -37.01 -0.56
C PRO A 7 15.31 -35.58 -0.65
N PRO A 8 15.15 -35.04 -1.86
CA PRO A 8 14.54 -33.75 -2.15
C PRO A 8 13.01 -33.88 -2.11
N ALA A 9 12.43 -33.81 -0.92
CA ALA A 9 10.97 -33.74 -0.75
C ALA A 9 10.62 -32.90 0.48
N LEU A 10 11.07 -31.64 0.50
CA LEU A 10 10.66 -30.68 1.53
C LEU A 10 10.78 -29.22 1.04
N TRP A 11 10.45 -28.95 -0.23
CA TRP A 11 10.50 -27.61 -0.83
C TRP A 11 9.20 -27.22 -1.55
N LEU A 12 8.10 -27.91 -1.26
CA LEU A 12 6.79 -27.67 -1.87
C LEU A 12 5.68 -27.34 -0.85
N LEU A 13 6.07 -27.00 0.39
CA LEU A 13 5.15 -26.63 1.47
C LEU A 13 5.41 -25.25 2.08
N ILE A 14 6.30 -24.44 1.50
CA ILE A 14 6.61 -23.07 2.00
C ILE A 14 5.90 -22.00 1.16
N SER A 15 5.36 -22.34 -0.01
CA SER A 15 4.73 -21.38 -0.93
C SER A 15 3.26 -21.07 -0.63
N ALA A 16 2.64 -21.70 0.37
CA ALA A 16 1.24 -21.45 0.75
C ALA A 16 1.08 -20.56 2.00
N THR A 17 2.18 -20.14 2.64
CA THR A 17 2.12 -19.35 3.89
C THR A 17 2.24 -17.82 3.70
N TYR A 18 2.44 -17.33 2.47
CA TYR A 18 2.70 -15.90 2.24
C TYR A 18 1.50 -15.07 1.79
N LEU A 19 0.35 -15.69 1.47
CA LEU A 19 -0.91 -14.97 1.25
C LEU A 19 -1.68 -14.66 2.56
N LEU A 20 -1.15 -15.05 3.72
CA LEU A 20 -1.81 -14.84 5.02
C LEU A 20 -1.33 -13.58 5.79
N ALA A 21 -0.37 -12.82 5.25
CA ALA A 21 0.27 -11.75 6.01
C ALA A 21 -0.56 -10.44 6.10
N GLN A 22 -1.58 -10.25 5.25
CA GLN A 22 -2.51 -9.13 5.35
C GLN A 22 -3.79 -9.47 6.14
N ASN A 23 -3.88 -10.67 6.74
CA ASN A 23 -5.06 -11.13 7.47
C ASN A 23 -4.70 -12.03 8.67
N GLN A 24 -3.65 -11.66 9.43
CA GLN A 24 -3.44 -12.27 10.73
C GLN A 24 -4.19 -11.46 11.78
N ASP A 25 -5.37 -11.94 12.18
CA ASP A 25 -6.12 -11.35 13.30
C ASP A 25 -5.31 -11.50 14.60
N ILE A 26 -4.67 -10.41 15.02
CA ILE A 26 -3.84 -10.36 16.23
C ILE A 26 -4.79 -10.20 17.42
N PHE A 27 -4.84 -11.24 18.27
CA PHE A 27 -5.73 -11.31 19.44
C PHE A 27 -7.22 -11.21 19.08
N PRO A 28 -7.75 -12.17 18.29
CA PRO A 28 -9.13 -12.14 17.80
C PRO A 28 -10.13 -11.86 18.91
N GLY A 29 -11.04 -10.91 18.66
CA GLY A 29 -12.11 -10.53 19.59
C GLY A 29 -11.70 -9.64 20.77
N LEU A 30 -10.40 -9.34 20.97
CA LEU A 30 -9.99 -8.33 21.96
C LEU A 30 -10.12 -6.92 21.38
N THR A 31 -10.60 -6.00 22.22
CA THR A 31 -10.73 -4.57 21.92
C THR A 31 -10.36 -3.70 23.13
N GLY A 32 -10.26 -2.39 22.91
CA GLY A 32 -10.01 -1.36 23.91
C GLY A 32 -8.75 -1.62 24.72
N GLN A 33 -8.82 -1.30 26.02
CA GLN A 33 -7.67 -1.41 26.92
C GLN A 33 -7.15 -2.86 27.05
N THR A 34 -8.01 -3.87 26.95
CA THR A 34 -7.58 -5.28 27.04
C THR A 34 -6.72 -5.68 25.83
N LEU A 35 -7.05 -5.17 24.64
CA LEU A 35 -6.21 -5.33 23.46
C LEU A 35 -4.90 -4.55 23.60
N ILE A 36 -4.95 -3.29 24.04
CA ILE A 36 -3.75 -2.45 24.25
C ILE A 36 -2.76 -3.15 25.19
N ASP A 37 -3.25 -3.68 26.32
CA ASP A 37 -2.40 -4.39 27.29
C ASP A 37 -1.78 -5.65 26.70
N SER A 38 -2.54 -6.38 25.88
CA SER A 38 -2.07 -7.56 25.15
C SER A 38 -1.00 -7.19 24.12
N LEU A 39 -1.24 -6.17 23.29
CA LEU A 39 -0.27 -5.68 22.31
C LEU A 39 1.03 -5.29 22.99
N LYS A 40 0.97 -4.48 24.05
CA LYS A 40 2.14 -4.07 24.82
C LYS A 40 2.91 -5.27 25.39
N THR A 41 2.21 -6.26 25.94
CA THR A 41 2.85 -7.44 26.55
C THR A 41 3.61 -8.28 25.52
N TYR A 42 3.04 -8.46 24.32
CA TYR A 42 3.60 -9.38 23.33
C TYR A 42 4.47 -8.73 22.26
N TYR A 43 4.32 -7.43 22.01
CA TYR A 43 5.02 -6.71 20.93
C TYR A 43 5.98 -5.63 21.42
N LYS A 44 6.00 -5.26 22.70
CA LYS A 44 7.05 -4.37 23.22
C LYS A 44 8.38 -5.13 23.34
N PRO A 45 9.48 -4.67 22.72
CA PRO A 45 10.79 -5.27 22.94
C PRO A 45 11.31 -4.98 24.35
N ALA A 46 11.85 -6.00 25.00
CA ALA A 46 12.52 -5.85 26.29
C ALA A 46 13.91 -5.24 26.11
N ASN A 47 14.57 -5.57 24.99
CA ASN A 47 15.88 -5.05 24.61
C ASN A 47 15.81 -4.39 23.23
N VAL A 48 16.41 -3.21 23.14
CA VAL A 48 16.71 -2.54 21.88
C VAL A 48 18.19 -2.15 21.87
N LEU A 49 18.71 -1.76 20.71
CA LEU A 49 20.06 -1.23 20.58
C LEU A 49 20.21 0.08 21.37
N ASP A 50 21.43 0.39 21.82
CA ASP A 50 21.73 1.74 22.30
C ASP A 50 21.55 2.76 21.16
N TYR A 51 21.39 4.03 21.52
CA TYR A 51 20.92 5.05 20.59
C TYR A 51 21.84 5.25 19.38
N ASP A 52 23.16 5.25 19.58
CA ASP A 52 24.11 5.47 18.49
C ASP A 52 24.14 4.23 17.58
N THR A 53 24.21 3.03 18.16
CA THR A 53 24.16 1.77 17.40
C THR A 53 22.84 1.60 16.64
N ALA A 54 21.71 2.03 17.22
CA ALA A 54 20.41 2.01 16.55
C ALA A 54 20.42 2.89 15.29
N ARG A 55 20.89 4.14 15.41
CA ARG A 55 21.00 5.05 14.27
C ARG A 55 21.94 4.52 13.20
N ASP A 56 23.09 3.98 13.59
CA ASP A 56 24.02 3.40 12.64
C ASP A 56 23.42 2.19 11.90
N THR A 57 22.70 1.34 12.63
CA THR A 57 21.98 0.18 12.07
C THR A 57 20.88 0.64 11.12
N MET A 58 20.15 1.72 11.46
CA MET A 58 19.14 2.32 10.60
C MET A 58 19.75 2.77 9.27
N PHE A 59 20.81 3.58 9.30
CA PHE A 59 21.43 4.16 8.11
C PHE A 59 22.25 3.17 7.27
N ALA A 60 22.99 2.24 7.89
CA ALA A 60 23.84 1.31 7.16
C ALA A 60 23.09 0.07 6.69
N ILE A 61 22.09 -0.36 7.45
CA ILE A 61 21.39 -1.62 7.22
C ILE A 61 19.94 -1.30 6.89
N ILE A 62 19.08 -0.98 7.86
CA ILE A 62 17.62 -1.06 7.72
C ILE A 62 17.04 -0.17 6.62
N ASP A 63 17.50 1.06 6.48
CA ASP A 63 16.98 2.00 5.48
C ASP A 63 17.99 2.27 4.35
N ASN A 64 19.07 1.47 4.30
CA ASN A 64 19.99 1.44 3.17
C ASN A 64 19.47 0.49 2.10
N HIS A 65 19.17 1.03 0.93
CA HIS A 65 18.70 0.29 -0.23
C HIS A 65 19.64 0.51 -1.41
N ASN A 66 20.41 -0.53 -1.73
CA ASN A 66 21.43 -0.49 -2.77
C ASN A 66 22.34 0.73 -2.61
N ASP A 67 23.08 0.82 -1.49
CA ASP A 67 24.09 1.85 -1.17
C ASP A 67 23.58 3.25 -0.77
N SER A 68 22.28 3.46 -0.80
CA SER A 68 21.69 4.77 -0.58
C SER A 68 20.58 4.76 0.47
N VAL A 69 20.41 5.90 1.12
CA VAL A 69 19.33 6.17 2.08
C VAL A 69 18.47 7.33 1.58
N THR A 70 17.16 7.21 1.72
CA THR A 70 16.18 8.21 1.27
C THR A 70 15.44 8.79 2.48
N CYS A 71 15.34 10.11 2.54
CA CYS A 71 14.57 10.88 3.50
C CYS A 71 13.08 10.59 3.34
N VAL A 72 12.39 10.23 4.43
CA VAL A 72 10.97 9.90 4.38
C VAL A 72 10.08 11.10 4.05
N TYR A 73 10.40 12.30 4.55
CA TYR A 73 9.55 13.48 4.37
C TYR A 73 9.85 14.31 3.13
N SER A 74 11.02 14.18 2.49
CA SER A 74 11.31 14.96 1.27
C SER A 74 11.75 14.12 0.07
N GLY A 75 12.01 12.83 0.23
CA GLY A 75 12.60 12.01 -0.84
C GLY A 75 14.07 12.36 -1.14
N TYR A 76 14.70 13.26 -0.38
CA TYR A 76 16.14 13.55 -0.49
C TYR A 76 16.95 12.28 -0.30
N ARG A 77 17.85 11.98 -1.22
CA ARG A 77 18.59 10.71 -1.23
C ARG A 77 20.09 10.96 -1.18
N ILE A 78 20.77 10.21 -0.32
CA ILE A 78 22.21 10.24 -0.17
C ILE A 78 22.81 8.85 -0.35
N TRP A 79 24.02 8.80 -0.87
CA TRP A 79 24.87 7.62 -0.86
C TRP A 79 25.70 7.60 0.43
N LEU A 80 25.91 6.43 1.04
CA LEU A 80 26.78 6.26 2.21
C LEU A 80 27.94 5.30 1.87
N ASP A 81 29.16 5.69 2.25
CA ASP A 81 30.34 4.83 2.10
C ASP A 81 30.36 3.80 3.23
N PRO A 82 30.35 2.48 2.94
CA PRO A 82 30.38 1.45 3.97
C PRO A 82 31.63 1.46 4.88
N GLN A 83 32.65 2.25 4.55
CA GLN A 83 33.87 2.41 5.37
C GLN A 83 33.74 3.50 6.45
N ASN A 84 32.78 4.41 6.32
CA ASN A 84 32.57 5.50 7.26
C ASN A 84 31.56 5.11 8.34
N ASP A 85 31.58 5.86 9.44
CA ASP A 85 30.51 5.83 10.43
C ASP A 85 29.20 6.33 9.77
N PRO A 86 28.16 5.48 9.65
CA PRO A 86 27.03 5.74 8.77
C PRO A 86 26.17 6.91 9.25
N SER A 87 25.92 7.04 10.56
CA SER A 87 25.11 8.15 11.08
C SER A 87 25.86 9.48 11.07
N SER A 88 27.18 9.47 11.31
CA SER A 88 28.03 10.66 11.18
C SER A 88 28.19 11.11 9.73
N GLU A 89 28.35 10.16 8.80
CA GLU A 89 28.42 10.47 7.38
C GLU A 89 27.08 11.01 6.86
N ALA A 90 25.96 10.37 7.24
CA ALA A 90 24.63 10.86 6.90
C ALA A 90 24.45 12.32 7.34
N TYR A 91 24.84 12.65 8.57
CA TYR A 91 24.77 14.02 9.07
C TYR A 91 25.63 15.00 8.28
N SER A 92 26.84 14.61 7.88
CA SER A 92 27.70 15.43 7.01
C SER A 92 27.10 15.70 5.63
N LYS A 93 26.12 14.90 5.22
CA LYS A 93 25.38 14.97 3.96
C LYS A 93 23.92 15.44 4.16
N ASP A 94 23.66 16.23 5.19
CA ASP A 94 22.36 16.87 5.45
C ASP A 94 21.22 15.87 5.79
N MET A 95 21.55 14.67 6.30
CA MET A 95 20.58 13.66 6.73
C MET A 95 20.69 13.36 8.23
N ASN A 96 19.55 13.33 8.92
CA ASN A 96 19.43 13.07 10.35
C ASN A 96 18.43 11.92 10.62
N THR A 97 18.36 11.50 11.87
CA THR A 97 17.33 10.57 12.36
C THR A 97 16.10 11.37 12.77
N GLU A 98 14.98 11.11 12.10
CA GLU A 98 13.64 11.51 12.53
C GLU A 98 13.16 10.60 13.65
N HIS A 99 12.62 11.23 14.68
CA HIS A 99 11.84 10.58 15.73
C HIS A 99 10.37 10.84 15.43
N THR A 100 9.71 9.95 14.67
CA THR A 100 8.30 10.14 14.28
C THR A 100 7.42 10.36 15.50
N TRP A 101 7.72 9.71 16.63
CA TRP A 101 7.32 10.21 17.94
C TRP A 101 8.42 11.10 18.56
N PRO A 102 8.22 12.42 18.74
CA PRO A 102 9.28 13.33 19.18
C PRO A 102 9.87 12.96 20.54
N GLN A 103 11.18 13.15 20.71
CA GLN A 103 11.86 12.93 21.99
C GLN A 103 11.26 13.80 23.11
N SER A 104 10.92 15.06 22.81
CA SER A 104 10.27 15.98 23.75
C SER A 104 8.87 15.55 24.21
N MET A 105 8.27 14.55 23.55
CA MET A 105 6.94 13.98 23.87
C MET A 105 7.04 12.64 24.61
N GLY A 106 8.19 12.35 25.24
CA GLY A 106 8.39 11.15 26.06
C GLY A 106 9.24 10.04 25.43
N ALA A 107 9.98 10.34 24.36
CA ALA A 107 10.92 9.42 23.72
C ALA A 107 12.39 9.81 23.96
N ASP A 108 12.72 10.54 25.03
CA ASP A 108 14.06 11.08 25.30
C ASP A 108 15.00 10.10 26.03
N GLN A 109 14.49 8.95 26.47
CA GLN A 109 15.24 7.99 27.28
C GLN A 109 14.82 6.53 27.08
N GLY A 110 15.68 5.62 27.58
CA GLY A 110 15.45 4.18 27.60
C GLY A 110 15.20 3.58 26.21
N ASN A 111 14.48 2.45 26.18
CA ASN A 111 14.17 1.78 24.91
C ASN A 111 13.34 2.65 23.97
N ALA A 112 12.49 3.53 24.50
CA ALA A 112 11.61 4.39 23.71
C ALA A 112 12.41 5.29 22.75
N ARG A 113 13.56 5.81 23.20
CA ARG A 113 14.42 6.66 22.38
C ARG A 113 15.05 5.95 21.18
N SER A 114 15.36 4.67 21.34
CA SER A 114 16.14 3.90 20.36
C SER A 114 15.31 2.89 19.57
N ASP A 115 14.01 2.80 19.82
CA ASP A 115 13.15 1.83 19.14
C ASP A 115 13.01 2.17 17.64
N LEU A 116 13.56 1.33 16.78
CA LEU A 116 13.67 1.54 15.34
C LEU A 116 12.34 1.50 14.59
N HIS A 117 11.24 1.07 15.22
CA HIS A 117 9.90 1.10 14.59
C HIS A 117 9.34 2.52 14.45
N HIS A 118 9.93 3.53 15.10
CA HIS A 118 9.53 4.95 14.93
C HIS A 118 10.69 5.89 14.55
N LEU A 119 11.87 5.34 14.27
CA LEU A 119 13.02 6.11 13.78
C LEU A 119 13.14 5.97 12.28
N PHE A 120 13.35 7.09 11.57
CA PHE A 120 13.50 7.09 10.12
C PHE A 120 14.60 8.04 9.64
N PRO A 121 15.18 7.84 8.45
CA PRO A 121 16.03 8.85 7.81
C PRO A 121 15.23 10.09 7.42
N CYS A 122 15.68 11.28 7.82
CA CYS A 122 15.06 12.54 7.40
C CYS A 122 16.09 13.64 7.23
N ARG A 123 15.93 14.47 6.20
CA ARG A 123 16.84 15.58 5.92
C ARG A 123 16.84 16.56 7.09
N VAL A 124 18.02 17.07 7.47
CA VAL A 124 18.22 17.89 8.69
C VAL A 124 17.26 19.09 8.74
N GLN A 125 17.09 19.82 7.62
CA GLN A 125 16.21 20.99 7.57
C GLN A 125 14.73 20.62 7.74
N VAL A 126 14.29 19.52 7.14
CA VAL A 126 12.89 19.05 7.21
C VAL A 126 12.59 18.51 8.60
N ASN A 127 13.51 17.74 9.18
CA ASN A 127 13.44 17.26 10.56
C ASN A 127 13.36 18.44 11.55
N SER A 128 14.20 19.47 11.36
CA SER A 128 14.14 20.69 12.18
C SER A 128 12.84 21.48 11.98
N SER A 129 12.29 21.52 10.76
CA SER A 129 11.01 22.18 10.46
C SER A 129 9.85 21.41 11.09
N ARG A 130 9.88 20.08 11.08
CA ARG A 130 8.90 19.22 11.73
C ARG A 130 8.95 19.39 13.25
N GLY A 131 10.14 19.36 13.86
CA GLY A 131 10.31 19.53 15.30
C GLY A 131 9.47 18.55 16.13
N ASN A 132 8.51 19.06 16.89
CA ASN A 132 7.52 18.30 17.65
C ASN A 132 6.08 18.61 17.23
N ALA A 133 5.90 19.16 16.02
CA ALA A 133 4.59 19.42 15.44
C ALA A 133 3.75 18.14 15.40
N PRO A 134 2.48 18.16 15.88
CA PRO A 134 1.53 17.11 15.56
C PRO A 134 1.36 16.94 14.05
N PHE A 135 1.07 15.71 13.66
CA PHE A 135 0.65 15.44 12.30
C PHE A 135 -0.80 15.89 12.06
N ALA A 136 -1.05 16.50 10.90
CA ALA A 136 -2.38 16.84 10.42
C ALA A 136 -2.41 16.84 8.89
N ASP A 137 -3.60 16.70 8.29
CA ASP A 137 -3.83 17.14 6.90
C ASP A 137 -3.95 18.66 6.92
N ILE A 138 -3.04 19.33 6.23
CA ILE A 138 -2.92 20.77 6.12
C ILE A 138 -3.64 21.19 4.84
N ILE A 139 -4.40 22.27 4.91
CA ILE A 139 -5.02 22.85 3.71
C ILE A 139 -3.91 23.57 2.93
N ASP A 140 -3.73 23.30 1.63
CA ASP A 140 -2.65 23.86 0.80
C ASP A 140 -2.46 25.38 0.95
N SER A 141 -3.56 26.11 1.12
CA SER A 141 -3.55 27.58 1.26
C SER A 141 -3.05 28.08 2.62
N ALA A 142 -3.02 27.20 3.62
CA ALA A 142 -2.48 27.44 4.96
C ALA A 142 -1.01 27.00 5.08
N THR A 143 -0.49 26.25 4.11
CA THR A 143 0.89 25.74 4.14
C THR A 143 1.91 26.86 3.94
N ASP A 144 2.76 27.06 4.95
CA ASP A 144 3.85 28.04 4.92
C ASP A 144 5.08 27.53 4.17
N THR A 145 5.43 26.25 4.38
CA THR A 145 6.61 25.65 3.76
C THR A 145 6.34 24.27 3.18
N TRP A 146 6.66 24.12 1.90
CA TRP A 146 6.63 22.88 1.15
C TRP A 146 8.05 22.35 0.99
N TRP A 147 8.32 21.11 1.40
CA TRP A 147 9.64 20.49 1.35
C TRP A 147 9.68 19.35 0.33
N ARG A 148 10.65 19.39 -0.59
CA ARG A 148 10.89 18.31 -1.54
C ARG A 148 12.35 18.23 -1.94
N LEU A 149 12.87 17.00 -1.99
CA LEU A 149 14.28 16.69 -2.24
C LEU A 149 15.19 17.57 -1.36
N ASP A 150 16.11 18.30 -1.99
CA ASP A 150 17.07 19.20 -1.38
C ASP A 150 16.62 20.68 -1.35
N TYR A 151 15.34 20.98 -1.62
CA TYR A 151 14.82 22.35 -1.63
C TYR A 151 13.49 22.50 -0.88
N SER A 152 13.07 23.75 -0.70
CA SER A 152 11.74 24.11 -0.20
C SER A 152 11.19 25.33 -0.93
N GLN A 153 9.89 25.57 -0.79
CA GLN A 153 9.20 26.73 -1.34
C GLN A 153 8.00 27.13 -0.47
N SER A 154 7.55 28.38 -0.59
CA SER A 154 6.41 28.92 0.16
C SER A 154 5.13 29.08 -0.67
N SER A 155 5.16 28.62 -1.93
CA SER A 155 4.01 28.67 -2.83
C SER A 155 3.53 27.27 -3.13
N ILE A 156 2.21 27.10 -3.24
CA ILE A 156 1.56 25.83 -3.60
C ILE A 156 2.22 25.24 -4.87
N PRO A 157 2.76 24.01 -4.81
CA PRO A 157 3.36 23.34 -5.96
C PRO A 157 2.36 23.14 -7.11
N VAL A 158 2.80 23.39 -8.34
CA VAL A 158 1.97 23.14 -9.55
C VAL A 158 2.14 21.72 -10.11
N SER A 159 3.02 20.92 -9.53
CA SER A 159 3.34 19.55 -9.97
C SER A 159 4.00 18.77 -8.84
N PHE A 160 3.77 17.45 -8.82
CA PHE A 160 4.32 16.54 -7.80
C PHE A 160 3.91 16.92 -6.38
N ILE A 161 2.70 17.47 -6.20
CA ILE A 161 2.22 17.96 -4.90
C ILE A 161 2.29 16.85 -3.84
N ASP A 162 1.88 15.64 -4.20
CA ASP A 162 1.95 14.42 -3.38
C ASP A 162 3.38 14.02 -2.94
N GLU A 163 4.42 14.57 -3.57
CA GLU A 163 5.82 14.32 -3.20
C GLU A 163 6.39 15.35 -2.20
N TYR A 164 5.62 16.36 -1.81
CA TYR A 164 6.04 17.33 -0.79
C TYR A 164 5.57 16.90 0.60
N SER A 165 6.35 17.26 1.62
CA SER A 165 5.82 17.40 2.98
C SER A 165 5.57 18.86 3.29
N GLU A 166 4.63 19.13 4.18
CA GLU A 166 4.09 20.47 4.44
C GLU A 166 4.28 20.87 5.90
N LYS A 167 4.54 22.15 6.09
CA LYS A 167 4.61 22.79 7.41
C LYS A 167 3.66 23.98 7.42
N GLU A 168 2.80 24.00 8.43
CA GLU A 168 1.97 25.15 8.79
C GLU A 168 2.45 25.64 10.16
N ASP A 169 2.92 26.89 10.21
CA ASP A 169 3.62 27.47 11.35
C ASP A 169 2.64 28.01 12.40
N ASP A 170 1.45 28.44 11.98
CA ASP A 170 0.45 29.07 12.88
C ASP A 170 -0.24 28.05 13.81
N GLY A 171 -0.72 26.92 13.26
CA GLY A 171 -1.25 25.79 14.02
C GLY A 171 -0.18 24.81 14.51
N ASP A 172 1.08 25.01 14.09
CA ASP A 172 2.23 24.15 14.38
C ASP A 172 1.99 22.69 13.92
N TYR A 173 1.38 22.50 12.76
CA TYR A 173 1.15 21.17 12.16
C TYR A 173 2.24 20.79 11.17
N PHE A 174 2.39 19.49 10.94
CA PHE A 174 3.24 18.95 9.88
C PHE A 174 2.52 17.84 9.13
N GLU A 175 2.63 17.84 7.81
CA GLU A 175 2.06 16.81 6.95
C GLU A 175 3.20 16.11 6.20
N PRO A 176 3.37 14.78 6.33
CA PRO A 176 4.37 14.06 5.55
C PRO A 176 3.88 13.90 4.10
N ARG A 177 4.78 13.42 3.23
CA ARG A 177 4.43 13.01 1.86
C ARG A 177 3.28 12.00 1.86
N GLU A 178 2.47 12.02 0.83
CA GLU A 178 1.30 11.13 0.70
C GLU A 178 1.71 9.65 0.81
N ASP A 179 2.85 9.29 0.23
CA ASP A 179 3.41 7.93 0.27
C ASP A 179 4.02 7.51 1.62
N HIS A 180 3.87 8.31 2.67
CA HIS A 180 4.40 8.05 4.01
C HIS A 180 3.39 8.28 5.15
N LYS A 181 2.18 8.77 4.86
CA LYS A 181 1.16 9.11 5.86
C LYS A 181 0.78 7.90 6.73
N GLY A 182 0.52 6.76 6.12
CA GLY A 182 0.18 5.51 6.79
C GLY A 182 1.35 4.95 7.60
N ASN A 183 2.59 5.03 7.10
CA ASN A 183 3.77 4.63 7.85
C ASN A 183 3.91 5.46 9.14
N ALA A 184 3.78 6.78 9.03
CA ALA A 184 3.86 7.69 10.17
C ALA A 184 2.75 7.38 11.20
N ALA A 185 1.51 7.15 10.72
CA ALA A 185 0.40 6.73 11.56
C ALA A 185 0.69 5.45 12.34
N ARG A 186 1.11 4.37 11.65
CA ARG A 186 1.44 3.09 12.28
C ARG A 186 2.61 3.19 13.25
N ALA A 187 3.59 4.05 12.98
CA ALA A 187 4.71 4.31 13.89
C ALA A 187 4.25 5.05 15.16
N VAL A 188 3.36 6.04 15.04
CA VAL A 188 2.79 6.77 16.19
C VAL A 188 1.90 5.86 17.05
N PHE A 189 0.98 5.10 16.45
CA PHE A 189 0.16 4.13 17.18
C PHE A 189 1.01 3.06 17.88
N TYR A 190 2.04 2.55 17.21
CA TYR A 190 3.01 1.65 17.81
C TYR A 190 3.68 2.26 19.04
N PHE A 191 4.28 3.44 18.89
CA PHE A 191 5.00 4.09 19.98
C PHE A 191 4.09 4.32 21.17
N TYR A 192 2.92 4.91 20.95
CA TYR A 192 1.95 5.18 22.02
C TYR A 192 1.48 3.89 22.71
N THR A 193 1.32 2.80 21.97
CA THR A 193 0.95 1.47 22.55
C THR A 193 2.06 0.91 23.43
N MET A 194 3.30 0.86 22.92
CA MET A 194 4.41 0.20 23.62
C MET A 194 4.92 1.04 24.79
N TYR A 195 4.88 2.37 24.68
CA TYR A 195 5.49 3.31 25.62
C TYR A 195 4.49 4.24 26.29
N LYS A 196 3.21 3.84 26.38
CA LYS A 196 2.10 4.63 26.96
C LYS A 196 2.42 5.33 28.28
N GLU A 197 3.20 4.71 29.16
CA GLU A 197 3.55 5.31 30.47
C GLU A 197 4.52 6.50 30.39
N GLN A 198 5.28 6.61 29.29
CA GLN A 198 6.23 7.70 29.05
C GLN A 198 5.68 8.71 28.04
N ALA A 199 4.76 8.29 27.18
CA ALA A 199 4.22 9.07 26.08
C ALA A 199 3.28 10.20 26.54
N ASP A 200 3.42 11.38 25.94
CA ASP A 200 2.44 12.46 26.09
C ASP A 200 1.09 12.09 25.43
N SER A 201 0.05 11.95 26.25
CA SER A 201 -1.28 11.57 25.78
C SER A 201 -2.04 12.72 25.10
N ASN A 202 -1.74 13.99 25.42
CA ASN A 202 -2.34 15.13 24.73
C ASN A 202 -1.79 15.20 23.30
N PHE A 203 -0.47 15.01 23.14
CA PHE A 203 0.18 14.93 21.84
C PHE A 203 -0.41 13.82 20.97
N PHE A 204 -0.74 12.66 21.53
CA PHE A 204 -1.43 11.60 20.78
C PHE A 204 -2.88 11.98 20.44
N ASN A 205 -3.64 12.42 21.45
CA ASN A 205 -5.09 12.64 21.30
C ASN A 205 -5.45 13.74 20.30
N GLN A 206 -4.60 14.74 20.09
CA GLN A 206 -4.86 15.82 19.13
C GLN A 206 -4.76 15.38 17.66
N GLN A 207 -4.01 14.30 17.36
CA GLN A 207 -3.75 13.84 15.98
C GLN A 207 -4.29 12.43 15.69
N LYS A 208 -4.71 11.67 16.71
CA LYS A 208 -5.10 10.26 16.54
C LYS A 208 -6.19 10.01 15.49
N GLU A 209 -7.11 10.96 15.29
CA GLU A 209 -8.18 10.84 14.28
C GLU A 209 -7.63 10.92 12.86
N THR A 210 -6.79 11.93 12.59
CA THR A 210 -6.07 12.06 11.32
C THR A 210 -5.18 10.84 11.07
N LEU A 211 -4.44 10.40 12.09
CA LEU A 211 -3.61 9.20 11.96
C LEU A 211 -4.43 7.94 11.68
N ARG A 212 -5.65 7.82 12.23
CA ARG A 212 -6.57 6.73 11.88
C ARG A 212 -6.94 6.78 10.40
N GLN A 213 -7.28 7.96 9.88
CA GLN A 213 -7.62 8.13 8.46
C GLN A 213 -6.43 7.76 7.57
N TRP A 214 -5.24 8.25 7.88
CA TRP A 214 -4.02 7.92 7.14
C TRP A 214 -3.67 6.44 7.17
N HIS A 215 -3.81 5.80 8.34
CA HIS A 215 -3.60 4.35 8.46
C HIS A 215 -4.56 3.53 7.58
N ASN A 216 -5.79 4.01 7.40
CA ASN A 216 -6.81 3.35 6.58
C ASN A 216 -6.59 3.58 5.07
N LEU A 217 -6.22 4.81 4.68
CA LEU A 217 -6.07 5.20 3.28
C LEU A 217 -4.71 4.77 2.68
N ASP A 218 -3.64 4.80 3.48
CA ASP A 218 -2.29 4.36 3.09
C ASP A 218 -1.97 3.04 3.79
N ILE A 219 -2.45 1.94 3.21
CA ILE A 219 -2.29 0.59 3.74
C ILE A 219 -0.82 0.15 3.78
N ALA A 220 -0.49 -0.77 4.69
CA ALA A 220 0.88 -1.28 4.80
C ALA A 220 1.33 -2.00 3.52
N ASP A 221 2.40 -1.48 2.90
CA ASP A 221 2.96 -2.00 1.66
C ASP A 221 4.12 -2.97 1.92
N ASN A 222 4.63 -3.58 0.84
CA ASN A 222 5.72 -4.55 0.96
C ASN A 222 7.02 -3.91 1.50
N ALA A 223 7.30 -2.65 1.19
CA ALA A 223 8.50 -1.97 1.70
C ALA A 223 8.43 -1.82 3.22
N GLU A 224 7.26 -1.48 3.74
CA GLU A 224 7.00 -1.38 5.17
C GLU A 224 7.02 -2.75 5.86
N PHE A 225 6.43 -3.80 5.28
CA PHE A 225 6.55 -5.17 5.81
C PHE A 225 8.01 -5.64 5.87
N GLU A 226 8.80 -5.39 4.82
CA GLU A 226 10.23 -5.71 4.78
C GLU A 226 11.00 -4.92 5.84
N ARG A 227 10.74 -3.62 5.96
CA ARG A 227 11.33 -2.79 7.01
C ARG A 227 10.98 -3.32 8.40
N ASN A 228 9.71 -3.65 8.65
CA ASN A 228 9.22 -4.21 9.90
C ASN A 228 9.94 -5.53 10.26
N ASN A 229 10.14 -6.41 9.26
CA ASN A 229 10.92 -7.64 9.43
C ASN A 229 12.39 -7.36 9.78
N ARG A 230 13.02 -6.38 9.11
CA ARG A 230 14.43 -6.01 9.34
C ARG A 230 14.64 -5.39 10.72
N VAL A 231 13.75 -4.51 11.15
CA VAL A 231 13.78 -3.91 12.48
C VAL A 231 13.65 -4.99 13.56
N ALA A 232 12.71 -5.92 13.40
CA ALA A 232 12.45 -6.96 14.39
C ALA A 232 13.68 -7.81 14.74
N VAL A 233 14.63 -8.00 13.80
CA VAL A 233 15.91 -8.70 14.05
C VAL A 233 16.70 -8.08 15.21
N TYR A 234 16.57 -6.77 15.41
CA TYR A 234 17.32 -6.00 16.41
C TYR A 234 16.51 -5.70 17.68
N GLN A 235 15.25 -6.13 17.75
CA GLN A 235 14.31 -5.79 18.82
C GLN A 235 13.54 -7.02 19.30
N ASP A 236 14.26 -8.05 19.75
CA ASP A 236 13.70 -9.31 20.30
C ASP A 236 12.76 -10.07 19.34
N GLY A 237 12.90 -9.89 18.02
CA GLY A 237 11.97 -10.45 17.03
C GLY A 237 10.59 -9.77 17.04
N LYS A 238 10.44 -8.65 17.74
CA LYS A 238 9.17 -7.92 17.86
C LYS A 238 8.98 -6.99 16.68
N LYS A 239 7.90 -7.25 15.94
CA LYS A 239 7.42 -6.42 14.84
C LYS A 239 6.48 -5.35 15.37
N ASN A 240 6.30 -4.26 14.63
CA ASN A 240 5.17 -3.37 14.82
C ASN A 240 3.89 -4.11 14.36
N PRO A 241 2.93 -4.39 15.26
CA PRO A 241 1.75 -5.17 14.95
C PRO A 241 0.74 -4.38 14.09
N PHE A 242 0.75 -3.04 14.11
CA PHE A 242 -0.16 -2.21 13.30
C PHE A 242 0.17 -2.26 11.80
N ILE A 243 1.36 -2.74 11.43
CA ILE A 243 1.73 -3.06 10.05
C ILE A 243 1.18 -4.44 9.62
N ILE A 244 0.95 -5.34 10.59
CA ILE A 244 0.56 -6.74 10.34
C ILE A 244 -0.97 -6.88 10.31
N ASP A 245 -1.65 -6.17 11.20
CA ASP A 245 -3.10 -6.23 11.36
C ASP A 245 -3.63 -4.79 11.36
N SER A 246 -4.23 -4.40 10.23
CA SER A 246 -4.79 -3.07 10.01
C SER A 246 -5.98 -2.80 10.93
N THR A 247 -6.64 -3.82 11.47
CA THR A 247 -7.81 -3.66 12.36
C THR A 247 -7.43 -3.17 13.76
N LEU A 248 -6.16 -3.27 14.14
CA LEU A 248 -5.70 -2.99 15.50
C LEU A 248 -5.86 -1.53 15.92
N VAL A 249 -5.69 -0.57 15.00
CA VAL A 249 -5.89 0.85 15.32
C VAL A 249 -7.30 1.07 15.85
N ARG A 250 -8.32 0.64 15.09
CA ARG A 250 -9.71 0.73 15.52
C ARG A 250 -9.94 -0.06 16.79
N ARG A 251 -9.61 -1.35 16.78
CA ARG A 251 -9.93 -2.23 17.91
C ARG A 251 -9.29 -1.78 19.21
N ALA A 252 -8.11 -1.17 19.18
CA ALA A 252 -7.41 -0.69 20.36
C ALA A 252 -7.90 0.69 20.83
N TYR A 253 -8.02 1.65 19.92
CA TYR A 253 -8.18 3.08 20.25
C TYR A 253 -9.55 3.66 19.94
N PHE A 254 -10.32 2.98 19.10
CA PHE A 254 -11.63 3.38 18.62
C PHE A 254 -12.64 2.25 18.78
N SER A 255 -12.50 1.45 19.84
CA SER A 255 -13.38 0.30 20.11
C SER A 255 -14.84 0.71 20.34
N THR A 256 -15.09 1.98 20.65
CA THR A 256 -16.42 2.56 20.77
C THR A 256 -17.03 2.93 19.43
N ASP A 257 -16.26 3.03 18.35
CA ASP A 257 -16.81 3.21 16.98
C ASP A 257 -17.58 1.97 16.51
N THR A 258 -17.65 0.93 17.36
CA THR A 258 -18.50 -0.25 17.19
C THR A 258 -19.81 -0.13 17.97
N THR A 259 -20.07 1.00 18.66
CA THR A 259 -21.41 1.27 19.22
C THR A 259 -22.33 1.71 18.09
N ILE A 260 -23.03 0.72 17.56
CA ILE A 260 -24.03 0.77 16.49
C ILE A 260 -24.95 2.00 16.65
N SER A 261 -24.66 3.08 15.92
CA SER A 261 -25.75 3.75 15.22
C SER A 261 -26.03 2.93 13.97
N GLU A 262 -27.31 2.72 13.69
CA GLU A 262 -27.73 2.15 12.41
C GLU A 262 -27.21 3.04 11.28
N ALA A 263 -26.62 2.46 10.23
CA ALA A 263 -26.07 3.21 9.12
C ALA A 263 -27.14 4.12 8.51
N GLN A 264 -26.72 5.31 8.08
CA GLN A 264 -27.58 6.29 7.44
C GLN A 264 -27.37 6.28 5.92
N PRO A 265 -28.34 6.75 5.13
CA PRO A 265 -28.15 6.93 3.70
C PRO A 265 -26.87 7.74 3.39
N GLY A 266 -26.03 7.21 2.51
CA GLY A 266 -24.72 7.78 2.15
C GLY A 266 -23.53 7.40 3.04
N ASP A 267 -23.74 6.61 4.12
CA ASP A 267 -22.64 6.07 4.93
C ASP A 267 -21.87 4.97 4.19
N ILE A 268 -22.59 4.16 3.39
CA ILE A 268 -22.03 3.22 2.43
C ILE A 268 -22.42 3.73 1.04
N VAL A 269 -21.47 3.81 0.12
CA VAL A 269 -21.67 4.31 -1.25
C VAL A 269 -21.20 3.25 -2.24
N ILE A 270 -21.99 2.95 -3.27
CA ILE A 270 -21.62 2.09 -4.40
C ILE A 270 -20.67 2.87 -5.30
N THR A 271 -19.47 2.33 -5.52
CA THR A 271 -18.36 3.04 -6.17
C THR A 271 -17.90 2.44 -7.48
N GLU A 272 -18.18 1.17 -7.76
CA GLU A 272 -17.77 0.50 -8.99
C GLU A 272 -18.71 -0.65 -9.33
N ILE A 273 -19.01 -0.86 -10.62
CA ILE A 273 -19.92 -1.91 -11.10
C ILE A 273 -19.33 -2.56 -12.35
N MET A 274 -19.08 -3.86 -12.30
CA MET A 274 -18.76 -4.71 -13.45
C MET A 274 -20.01 -5.49 -13.86
N LYS A 275 -20.78 -4.93 -14.80
CA LYS A 275 -22.03 -5.53 -15.30
C LYS A 275 -21.87 -6.38 -16.57
N ASN A 276 -20.72 -6.31 -17.25
CA ASN A 276 -20.51 -6.94 -18.55
C ASN A 276 -19.05 -7.41 -18.73
N PRO A 277 -18.62 -8.42 -17.97
CA PRO A 277 -17.26 -8.98 -18.09
C PRO A 277 -17.06 -9.60 -19.48
N SER A 278 -15.84 -9.48 -20.03
CA SER A 278 -15.50 -10.06 -21.35
C SER A 278 -14.51 -11.23 -21.25
N ALA A 279 -13.74 -11.27 -20.16
CA ALA A 279 -12.74 -12.31 -19.93
C ALA A 279 -13.35 -13.61 -19.38
N VAL A 280 -14.48 -13.51 -18.70
CA VAL A 280 -15.24 -14.64 -18.15
C VAL A 280 -16.74 -14.42 -18.38
N TYR A 281 -17.55 -15.45 -18.14
CA TYR A 281 -19.01 -15.33 -18.19
C TYR A 281 -19.53 -14.43 -17.07
N ASP A 282 -20.60 -13.70 -17.35
CA ASP A 282 -21.42 -12.87 -16.44
C ASP A 282 -21.65 -13.55 -15.10
N SER A 283 -22.11 -14.82 -15.12
CA SER A 283 -22.35 -15.64 -13.92
C SER A 283 -21.14 -15.88 -13.02
N ASN A 284 -19.94 -15.52 -13.48
CA ASN A 284 -18.68 -15.64 -12.75
C ASN A 284 -18.00 -14.28 -12.51
N GLY A 285 -18.13 -13.33 -13.43
CA GLY A 285 -17.32 -12.10 -13.45
C GLY A 285 -18.07 -10.82 -13.08
N GLU A 286 -19.35 -10.90 -12.77
CA GLU A 286 -20.12 -9.75 -12.28
C GLU A 286 -19.83 -9.47 -10.80
N TRP A 287 -19.67 -8.18 -10.50
CA TRP A 287 -19.47 -7.66 -9.16
C TRP A 287 -19.83 -6.18 -9.10
N PHE A 288 -20.06 -5.70 -7.88
CA PHE A 288 -20.06 -4.29 -7.56
C PHE A 288 -19.24 -4.06 -6.29
N GLU A 289 -18.83 -2.82 -6.10
CA GLU A 289 -18.03 -2.39 -4.97
C GLU A 289 -18.74 -1.29 -4.20
N ILE A 290 -18.54 -1.33 -2.90
CA ILE A 290 -19.01 -0.31 -1.97
C ILE A 290 -17.82 0.29 -1.21
N TYR A 291 -18.00 1.53 -0.78
CA TYR A 291 -17.05 2.27 0.03
C TYR A 291 -17.73 2.76 1.31
N ASN A 292 -17.06 2.61 2.46
CA ASN A 292 -17.53 3.19 3.70
C ASN A 292 -17.10 4.65 3.81
N ASN A 293 -18.04 5.54 3.48
CA ASN A 293 -17.89 6.99 3.52
C ASN A 293 -18.16 7.58 4.93
N SER A 294 -18.62 6.76 5.87
CA SER A 294 -18.82 7.18 7.24
C SER A 294 -17.49 7.22 8.02
N ASN A 295 -17.54 7.70 9.26
CA ASN A 295 -16.42 7.60 10.20
C ASN A 295 -16.55 6.40 11.17
N GLN A 296 -17.48 5.48 10.90
CA GLN A 296 -17.79 4.32 11.74
C GLN A 296 -17.63 3.00 10.98
N ALA A 297 -17.25 1.94 11.68
CA ALA A 297 -17.25 0.61 11.09
C ALA A 297 -18.69 0.11 10.97
N ILE A 298 -19.06 -0.41 9.80
CA ILE A 298 -20.44 -0.79 9.51
C ILE A 298 -20.52 -2.30 9.36
N ASP A 299 -21.41 -2.92 10.14
CA ASP A 299 -21.75 -4.33 9.98
C ASP A 299 -22.83 -4.49 8.92
N LEU A 300 -22.43 -5.06 7.79
CA LEU A 300 -23.29 -5.35 6.65
C LEU A 300 -24.09 -6.65 6.86
N ASN A 301 -23.77 -7.46 7.88
CA ASN A 301 -24.46 -8.72 8.08
C ASN A 301 -25.95 -8.49 8.39
N GLY A 302 -26.81 -9.13 7.61
CA GLY A 302 -28.26 -8.98 7.65
C GLY A 302 -28.83 -7.97 6.66
N TRP A 303 -28.00 -7.13 6.03
CA TRP A 303 -28.42 -6.19 4.98
C TRP A 303 -28.88 -6.91 3.71
N TYR A 304 -29.57 -6.18 2.84
CA TYR A 304 -30.07 -6.69 1.57
C TYR A 304 -29.37 -6.01 0.40
N ILE A 305 -28.98 -6.82 -0.58
CA ILE A 305 -28.60 -6.42 -1.94
C ILE A 305 -29.77 -6.82 -2.82
N LYS A 306 -30.32 -5.89 -3.62
CA LYS A 306 -31.48 -6.19 -4.49
C LYS A 306 -31.53 -5.26 -5.69
N ASP A 307 -32.43 -5.57 -6.61
CA ASP A 307 -32.93 -4.68 -7.64
C ASP A 307 -34.37 -4.22 -7.30
N ASP A 308 -35.01 -3.50 -8.22
CA ASP A 308 -36.44 -3.13 -8.11
C ASP A 308 -37.41 -4.27 -8.50
N ASP A 309 -36.87 -5.38 -9.00
CA ASP A 309 -37.61 -6.58 -9.38
C ASP A 309 -37.71 -7.55 -8.18
N THR A 310 -37.69 -8.86 -8.42
CA THR A 310 -37.85 -9.88 -7.36
C THR A 310 -36.52 -10.40 -6.82
N ASP A 311 -35.40 -9.99 -7.41
CA ASP A 311 -34.11 -10.60 -7.19
C ASP A 311 -33.40 -9.88 -6.03
N GLN A 312 -33.08 -10.65 -4.99
CA GLN A 312 -32.52 -10.12 -3.76
C GLN A 312 -31.67 -11.16 -3.04
N HIS A 313 -30.67 -10.67 -2.32
CA HIS A 313 -29.79 -11.45 -1.47
C HIS A 313 -29.69 -10.79 -0.10
N GLN A 314 -30.00 -11.54 0.96
CA GLN A 314 -29.68 -11.12 2.32
C GLN A 314 -28.24 -11.52 2.65
N ILE A 315 -27.41 -10.55 3.00
CA ILE A 315 -26.05 -10.79 3.47
C ILE A 315 -26.11 -11.62 4.75
N ASN A 316 -25.55 -12.82 4.70
CA ASN A 316 -25.42 -13.72 5.84
C ASN A 316 -24.03 -14.33 5.85
N ASN A 317 -23.15 -13.78 6.69
CA ASN A 317 -21.77 -14.20 6.86
C ASN A 317 -21.58 -15.17 8.04
N GLY A 318 -22.68 -15.62 8.68
CA GLY A 318 -22.61 -16.44 9.90
C GLY A 318 -22.07 -15.69 11.13
N GLY A 319 -21.92 -14.38 11.02
CA GLY A 319 -21.36 -13.45 12.00
C GLY A 319 -21.24 -12.05 11.38
N PRO A 320 -20.68 -11.07 12.09
CA PRO A 320 -20.48 -9.72 11.55
C PRO A 320 -19.70 -9.73 10.23
N LEU A 321 -20.11 -8.88 9.28
CA LEU A 321 -19.39 -8.58 8.04
C LEU A 321 -19.06 -7.10 8.06
N ILE A 322 -17.88 -6.76 8.58
CA ILE A 322 -17.52 -5.39 8.90
C ILE A 322 -16.77 -4.75 7.72
N ILE A 323 -17.26 -3.61 7.24
CA ILE A 323 -16.51 -2.67 6.40
C ILE A 323 -16.02 -1.50 7.25
N GLU A 324 -14.72 -1.24 7.22
CA GLU A 324 -14.06 -0.18 8.00
C GLU A 324 -14.19 1.19 7.32
N PRO A 325 -14.19 2.32 8.05
CA PRO A 325 -14.18 3.66 7.45
C PRO A 325 -13.06 3.83 6.43
N GLY A 326 -13.39 4.29 5.23
CA GLY A 326 -12.41 4.49 4.16
C GLY A 326 -12.01 3.22 3.41
N PHE A 327 -12.62 2.08 3.70
CA PHE A 327 -12.35 0.84 2.98
C PHE A 327 -13.37 0.60 1.87
N TYR A 328 -12.88 -0.03 0.81
CA TYR A 328 -13.67 -0.61 -0.25
C TYR A 328 -14.02 -2.06 0.09
N PHE A 329 -15.10 -2.56 -0.47
CA PHE A 329 -15.59 -3.92 -0.26
C PHE A 329 -16.21 -4.44 -1.54
N VAL A 330 -15.68 -5.55 -2.06
CA VAL A 330 -16.08 -6.12 -3.35
C VAL A 330 -17.07 -7.26 -3.12
N LEU A 331 -18.26 -7.12 -3.72
CA LEU A 331 -19.34 -8.10 -3.64
C LEU A 331 -19.60 -8.68 -5.04
N GLY A 332 -19.66 -10.01 -5.17
CA GLY A 332 -19.88 -10.64 -6.48
C GLY A 332 -20.47 -12.04 -6.43
N LEU A 333 -20.65 -12.65 -7.61
CA LEU A 333 -21.29 -13.96 -7.77
C LEU A 333 -20.38 -15.17 -7.50
N ASN A 334 -19.06 -14.99 -7.60
CA ASN A 334 -18.09 -16.09 -7.55
C ASN A 334 -16.81 -15.71 -6.81
N GLY A 335 -16.57 -16.36 -5.66
CA GLY A 335 -15.36 -16.16 -4.84
C GLY A 335 -14.12 -16.94 -5.28
N ASP A 336 -14.21 -17.80 -6.30
CA ASP A 336 -13.04 -18.50 -6.84
C ASP A 336 -12.31 -17.62 -7.86
N SER A 337 -11.20 -17.01 -7.41
CA SER A 337 -10.39 -16.09 -8.21
C SER A 337 -9.82 -16.72 -9.49
N LEU A 338 -9.77 -18.05 -9.59
CA LEU A 338 -9.31 -18.73 -10.81
C LEU A 338 -10.35 -18.75 -11.92
N THR A 339 -11.63 -18.54 -11.58
CA THR A 339 -12.76 -18.68 -12.51
C THR A 339 -13.59 -17.40 -12.65
N ASN A 340 -13.46 -16.46 -11.73
CA ASN A 340 -14.15 -15.17 -11.74
C ASN A 340 -13.40 -14.06 -12.53
N GLY A 341 -12.25 -14.37 -13.13
CA GLY A 341 -11.44 -13.38 -13.83
C GLY A 341 -10.35 -12.74 -12.98
N GLY A 342 -10.02 -13.29 -11.82
CA GLY A 342 -8.92 -12.84 -10.97
C GLY A 342 -9.31 -11.79 -9.94
N ILE A 343 -10.59 -11.76 -9.54
CA ILE A 343 -11.14 -10.78 -8.60
C ILE A 343 -11.03 -11.34 -7.17
N GLY A 344 -10.56 -10.52 -6.23
CA GLY A 344 -10.67 -10.80 -4.80
C GLY A 344 -12.03 -10.36 -4.30
N MET A 345 -12.87 -11.30 -3.89
CA MET A 345 -14.19 -11.01 -3.34
C MET A 345 -14.13 -10.93 -1.82
N ASP A 346 -14.72 -9.88 -1.25
CA ASP A 346 -14.93 -9.77 0.19
C ASP A 346 -16.22 -10.46 0.62
N TYR A 347 -17.24 -10.49 -0.26
CA TYR A 347 -18.47 -11.25 -0.05
C TYR A 347 -19.02 -11.85 -1.35
N VAL A 348 -19.56 -13.07 -1.25
CA VAL A 348 -20.21 -13.76 -2.37
C VAL A 348 -21.71 -13.80 -2.15
N TYR A 349 -22.47 -13.16 -3.04
CA TYR A 349 -23.93 -13.17 -3.04
C TYR A 349 -24.51 -14.16 -4.08
N SER A 350 -25.82 -14.37 -4.03
CA SER A 350 -26.55 -15.22 -4.98
C SER A 350 -27.99 -14.76 -5.12
N GLY A 351 -28.65 -15.08 -6.25
CA GLY A 351 -30.06 -14.71 -6.43
C GLY A 351 -30.32 -13.23 -6.70
N PHE A 352 -29.25 -12.50 -7.02
CA PHE A 352 -29.20 -11.13 -7.55
C PHE A 352 -28.18 -11.18 -8.71
N THR A 353 -28.46 -10.52 -9.83
CA THR A 353 -27.61 -10.49 -11.03
C THR A 353 -27.58 -9.10 -11.62
N LEU A 354 -26.50 -8.73 -12.31
CA LEU A 354 -26.40 -7.42 -12.95
C LEU A 354 -26.78 -7.54 -14.42
N ALA A 355 -27.76 -6.77 -14.88
CA ALA A 355 -28.08 -6.77 -16.30
C ALA A 355 -27.01 -6.02 -17.10
N ASN A 356 -26.58 -6.61 -18.22
CA ASN A 356 -25.71 -5.94 -19.18
C ASN A 356 -26.28 -4.60 -19.71
N GLY A 357 -27.59 -4.38 -19.64
CA GLY A 357 -28.28 -3.18 -20.12
C GLY A 357 -28.57 -2.18 -19.00
N ALA A 358 -29.85 -1.89 -18.79
CA ALA A 358 -30.35 -1.08 -17.66
C ALA A 358 -30.67 -1.98 -16.47
N ASP A 359 -30.37 -1.50 -15.26
CA ASP A 359 -30.63 -2.21 -14.00
C ASP A 359 -30.46 -1.29 -12.78
N GLU A 360 -30.72 -1.85 -11.60
CA GLU A 360 -30.53 -1.21 -10.30
C GLU A 360 -29.70 -2.07 -9.34
N VAL A 361 -28.75 -1.43 -8.66
CA VAL A 361 -28.14 -1.99 -7.44
C VAL A 361 -28.66 -1.19 -6.26
N VAL A 362 -29.40 -1.84 -5.36
CA VAL A 362 -30.00 -1.23 -4.18
C VAL A 362 -29.47 -1.91 -2.93
N LEU A 363 -28.92 -1.12 -2.01
CA LEU A 363 -28.47 -1.56 -0.70
C LEU A 363 -29.45 -1.12 0.37
N CYS A 364 -30.02 -2.07 1.10
CA CYS A 364 -30.89 -1.80 2.24
C CYS A 364 -30.35 -2.37 3.54
N LEU A 365 -30.75 -1.74 4.64
CA LEU A 365 -30.57 -2.28 5.98
C LEU A 365 -31.32 -3.61 6.18
N SER A 366 -31.15 -4.18 7.37
CA SER A 366 -31.74 -5.46 7.76
C SER A 366 -33.27 -5.52 7.76
N ASP A 367 -33.94 -4.38 7.70
CA ASP A 367 -35.40 -4.28 7.55
C ASP A 367 -35.89 -4.47 6.10
N ASN A 368 -34.97 -4.53 5.13
CA ASN A 368 -35.23 -4.59 3.68
C ASN A 368 -36.05 -3.41 3.12
N ILE A 369 -36.13 -2.30 3.86
CA ILE A 369 -36.95 -1.14 3.50
C ILE A 369 -36.09 0.12 3.48
N THR A 370 -35.20 0.28 4.45
CA THR A 370 -34.37 1.48 4.56
C THR A 370 -33.19 1.38 3.59
N GLU A 371 -33.29 2.10 2.48
CA GLU A 371 -32.20 2.24 1.50
C GLU A 371 -31.04 3.05 2.08
N ILE A 372 -29.84 2.51 1.95
CA ILE A 372 -28.58 3.18 2.29
C ILE A 372 -27.99 3.83 1.07
N ASP A 373 -28.01 3.12 -0.06
CA ASP A 373 -27.56 3.63 -1.34
C ASP A 373 -28.19 2.88 -2.51
N ARG A 374 -28.19 3.53 -3.67
CA ARG A 374 -28.76 3.02 -4.91
C ARG A 374 -27.98 3.54 -6.11
N VAL A 375 -27.78 2.69 -7.10
CA VAL A 375 -27.32 3.08 -8.44
C VAL A 375 -28.26 2.51 -9.49
N THR A 376 -28.92 3.37 -10.26
CA THR A 376 -29.79 3.01 -11.38
C THR A 376 -29.14 3.39 -12.71
N TYR A 377 -28.50 2.42 -13.37
CA TYR A 377 -27.87 2.62 -14.68
C TYR A 377 -28.84 2.27 -15.81
N ASP A 378 -28.88 3.05 -16.90
CA ASP A 378 -30.05 3.06 -17.81
C ASP A 378 -29.76 2.73 -19.30
N ASP A 379 -28.57 2.20 -19.63
CA ASP A 379 -28.10 1.95 -21.02
C ASP A 379 -28.24 3.19 -21.95
N GLY A 380 -28.41 4.37 -21.35
CA GLY A 380 -28.55 5.65 -22.02
C GLY A 380 -27.20 6.26 -22.36
N SER A 381 -27.22 7.43 -23.00
CA SER A 381 -25.98 8.10 -23.42
C SER A 381 -25.18 8.75 -22.27
N VAL A 382 -25.71 8.74 -21.05
CA VAL A 382 -25.11 9.40 -19.88
C VAL A 382 -24.24 8.43 -19.09
N TRP A 383 -24.70 7.19 -18.91
CA TRP A 383 -23.97 6.15 -18.19
C TRP A 383 -22.91 5.49 -19.06
N PRO A 384 -21.72 5.17 -18.53
CA PRO A 384 -20.78 4.29 -19.22
C PRO A 384 -21.39 2.89 -19.41
N ASP A 385 -21.29 2.35 -20.63
CA ASP A 385 -21.71 0.98 -20.95
C ASP A 385 -20.55 0.17 -21.56
N PRO A 386 -19.51 -0.14 -20.77
CA PRO A 386 -18.37 -0.90 -21.26
C PRO A 386 -18.66 -2.40 -21.37
N THR A 387 -17.99 -3.06 -22.32
CA THR A 387 -17.80 -4.53 -22.33
C THR A 387 -16.36 -4.84 -21.99
N GLY A 388 -16.16 -5.66 -20.94
CA GLY A 388 -14.83 -6.00 -20.44
C GLY A 388 -14.18 -4.90 -19.60
N ALA A 389 -14.96 -3.98 -19.06
CA ALA A 389 -14.53 -3.06 -18.03
C ALA A 389 -15.68 -2.76 -17.07
N SER A 390 -15.35 -2.36 -15.85
CA SER A 390 -16.31 -1.78 -14.92
C SER A 390 -16.56 -0.32 -15.26
N MET A 391 -17.72 0.17 -14.81
CA MET A 391 -17.95 1.59 -14.61
C MET A 391 -17.65 1.94 -13.16
N PHE A 392 -17.08 3.12 -12.92
CA PHE A 392 -16.72 3.58 -11.59
C PHE A 392 -17.19 5.00 -11.32
N TYR A 393 -17.51 5.29 -10.05
CA TYR A 393 -17.92 6.59 -9.58
C TYR A 393 -16.72 7.52 -9.41
N SER A 394 -16.77 8.67 -10.08
CA SER A 394 -15.72 9.70 -10.11
C SER A 394 -16.13 11.02 -9.44
N GLY A 395 -17.33 11.06 -8.86
CA GLY A 395 -17.86 12.20 -8.14
C GLY A 395 -17.35 12.29 -6.68
N SER A 396 -17.72 13.37 -6.01
CA SER A 396 -17.57 13.48 -4.55
C SER A 396 -18.59 12.59 -3.85
N PHE A 397 -18.25 12.00 -2.70
CA PHE A 397 -19.20 11.21 -1.90
C PHE A 397 -20.35 12.03 -1.28
N THR A 398 -20.36 13.35 -1.48
CA THR A 398 -21.48 14.24 -1.16
C THR A 398 -22.43 14.50 -2.33
N ALA A 399 -22.05 14.07 -3.53
CA ALA A 399 -22.88 14.14 -4.72
C ALA A 399 -23.66 12.83 -4.91
N ASP A 400 -24.76 12.91 -5.66
CA ASP A 400 -25.65 11.79 -5.93
C ASP A 400 -25.01 10.85 -6.96
N ASN A 401 -24.68 9.62 -6.55
CA ASN A 401 -24.12 8.60 -7.44
C ASN A 401 -25.15 7.99 -8.40
N ASN A 402 -26.42 8.43 -8.39
CA ASN A 402 -27.36 8.20 -9.49
C ASN A 402 -27.21 9.20 -10.64
N ASP A 403 -26.34 10.19 -10.54
CA ASP A 403 -25.96 11.03 -11.68
C ASP A 403 -24.92 10.29 -12.53
N GLY A 404 -25.37 9.63 -13.60
CA GLY A 404 -24.50 8.91 -14.53
C GLY A 404 -23.37 9.75 -15.15
N SER A 405 -23.49 11.09 -15.13
CA SER A 405 -22.41 11.97 -15.62
C SER A 405 -21.18 12.01 -14.70
N LEU A 406 -21.33 11.49 -13.47
CA LEU A 406 -20.26 11.30 -12.50
C LEU A 406 -19.62 9.90 -12.58
N TRP A 407 -20.05 9.06 -13.53
CA TRP A 407 -19.47 7.74 -13.76
C TRP A 407 -18.54 7.72 -14.96
N ALA A 408 -17.51 6.88 -14.90
CA ALA A 408 -16.52 6.71 -15.95
C ALA A 408 -16.21 5.22 -16.19
N GLU A 409 -15.68 4.90 -17.37
CA GLU A 409 -15.20 3.55 -17.70
C GLU A 409 -13.79 3.32 -17.16
N SER A 410 -13.57 2.19 -16.50
CA SER A 410 -12.25 1.75 -16.09
C SER A 410 -11.38 1.39 -17.28
N ALA A 411 -10.19 1.99 -17.37
CA ALA A 411 -9.30 1.83 -18.53
C ALA A 411 -8.17 0.80 -18.32
N VAL A 412 -7.95 0.36 -17.08
CA VAL A 412 -6.78 -0.42 -16.68
C VAL A 412 -7.23 -1.74 -16.04
N PRO A 413 -6.74 -2.90 -16.54
CA PRO A 413 -6.87 -4.17 -15.84
C PRO A 413 -6.17 -4.15 -14.48
N TRP A 414 -6.87 -4.58 -13.44
CA TRP A 414 -6.28 -4.74 -12.10
C TRP A 414 -5.23 -5.86 -12.09
N PRO A 415 -4.32 -5.86 -11.10
CA PRO A 415 -3.34 -6.95 -10.94
C PRO A 415 -4.04 -8.31 -10.76
N GLY A 416 -3.77 -9.24 -11.66
CA GLY A 416 -4.39 -10.57 -11.63
C GLY A 416 -5.62 -10.73 -12.52
N SER A 417 -6.13 -9.63 -13.09
CA SER A 417 -7.23 -9.65 -14.07
C SER A 417 -6.96 -10.61 -15.24
N ALA A 418 -7.99 -11.35 -15.63
CA ALA A 418 -8.00 -12.19 -16.83
C ALA A 418 -8.12 -11.39 -18.14
N GLY A 419 -8.27 -10.07 -18.08
CA GLY A 419 -8.29 -9.20 -19.25
C GLY A 419 -9.21 -7.99 -19.11
N ASP A 420 -10.20 -8.07 -18.22
CA ASP A 420 -11.16 -7.00 -17.96
C ASP A 420 -10.52 -5.85 -17.15
N ALA A 421 -11.02 -4.63 -17.34
CA ALA A 421 -10.55 -3.43 -16.66
C ALA A 421 -11.39 -3.06 -15.43
N GLY A 422 -10.76 -2.52 -14.39
CA GLY A 422 -11.40 -2.18 -13.12
C GLY A 422 -10.39 -1.93 -12.00
N THR A 423 -10.89 -1.51 -10.84
CA THR A 423 -10.12 -1.25 -9.61
C THR A 423 -10.66 -1.99 -8.38
N PRO A 424 -11.08 -3.27 -8.46
CA PRO A 424 -11.70 -3.95 -7.33
C PRO A 424 -10.79 -3.95 -6.09
N GLY A 425 -11.33 -3.43 -4.98
CA GLY A 425 -10.72 -3.32 -3.67
C GLY A 425 -9.84 -2.07 -3.49
N GLU A 426 -9.80 -1.16 -4.47
CA GLU A 426 -8.88 -0.03 -4.51
C GLU A 426 -9.59 1.27 -4.94
N ALA A 427 -8.99 2.41 -4.59
CA ALA A 427 -9.56 3.70 -5.00
C ALA A 427 -9.57 3.87 -6.54
N ASN A 428 -10.71 4.35 -7.04
CA ASN A 428 -10.92 4.67 -8.45
C ASN A 428 -9.91 5.72 -8.95
N ILE A 429 -9.20 5.40 -10.04
CA ILE A 429 -8.21 6.32 -10.61
C ILE A 429 -8.89 7.30 -11.58
N ILE A 430 -9.18 8.51 -11.10
CA ILE A 430 -9.61 9.63 -11.96
C ILE A 430 -8.42 10.07 -12.82
N SER A 431 -8.26 9.48 -14.00
CA SER A 431 -7.37 10.08 -14.99
C SER A 431 -8.01 11.40 -15.45
N SER A 432 -7.53 12.53 -14.94
CA SER A 432 -7.99 13.89 -15.30
C SER A 432 -7.59 14.31 -16.72
N VAL A 433 -7.62 13.37 -17.68
CA VAL A 433 -7.33 13.64 -19.08
C VAL A 433 -8.41 12.95 -19.93
N LYS A 434 -9.40 13.74 -20.37
CA LYS A 434 -10.28 13.40 -21.49
C LYS A 434 -9.46 12.71 -22.58
N ALA A 435 -9.79 11.46 -22.85
CA ALA A 435 -9.12 10.63 -23.84
C ALA A 435 -9.15 11.31 -25.23
N SER A 436 -8.08 12.03 -25.56
CA SER A 436 -7.75 12.32 -26.95
C SER A 436 -7.37 10.98 -27.57
N LYS A 437 -8.16 10.57 -28.57
CA LYS A 437 -7.89 9.44 -29.48
C LYS A 437 -6.47 9.52 -30.05
N THR A 438 -5.50 9.04 -29.28
CA THR A 438 -4.18 8.67 -29.75
C THR A 438 -3.89 7.35 -29.09
N LYS A 439 -3.83 6.31 -29.89
CA LYS A 439 -3.36 4.97 -29.52
C LYS A 439 -2.01 5.11 -28.79
N ALA A 440 -2.04 5.26 -27.46
CA ALA A 440 -0.85 5.26 -26.63
C ALA A 440 -0.30 3.84 -26.72
N LEU A 441 0.72 3.67 -27.56
CA LEU A 441 1.44 2.41 -27.70
C LEU A 441 1.96 2.02 -26.31
N ARG A 442 1.34 1.00 -25.70
CA ARG A 442 1.82 0.31 -24.50
C ARG A 442 3.21 -0.26 -24.81
N HIS A 443 4.27 0.51 -24.58
CA HIS A 443 5.63 0.14 -24.96
C HIS A 443 6.45 -0.22 -23.71
N PHE A 444 6.40 -1.51 -23.36
CA PHE A 444 7.45 -2.10 -22.52
C PHE A 444 8.76 -2.10 -23.32
N SER A 445 9.86 -1.73 -22.66
CA SER A 445 11.19 -1.79 -23.27
C SER A 445 12.20 -2.26 -22.25
N LEU A 446 13.20 -3.02 -22.70
CA LEU A 446 14.38 -3.42 -21.94
C LEU A 446 15.64 -3.09 -22.74
N ASN A 447 16.60 -2.42 -22.10
CA ASN A 447 17.91 -2.13 -22.67
C ASN A 447 19.02 -2.28 -21.61
N GLY A 448 20.24 -2.54 -22.05
CA GLY A 448 21.43 -2.57 -21.20
C GLY A 448 22.55 -1.73 -21.81
N PHE A 449 23.12 -0.79 -21.03
CA PHE A 449 24.23 0.05 -21.46
C PHE A 449 25.27 0.30 -20.34
N PRO A 450 26.57 0.43 -20.66
CA PRO A 450 27.16 0.17 -21.98
C PRO A 450 26.99 -1.31 -22.38
N ASN A 451 27.07 -1.62 -23.67
CA ASN A 451 27.07 -3.01 -24.15
C ASN A 451 27.91 -3.05 -25.45
N PRO A 452 29.12 -3.64 -25.45
CA PRO A 452 29.72 -4.43 -24.37
C PRO A 452 30.04 -3.63 -23.09
N PHE A 453 30.16 -4.31 -21.95
CA PHE A 453 30.37 -3.70 -20.64
C PHE A 453 31.56 -4.29 -19.88
N ASN A 454 32.18 -3.51 -18.97
CA ASN A 454 33.34 -3.92 -18.16
C ASN A 454 33.41 -3.16 -16.81
N PRO A 455 33.30 -3.85 -15.65
CA PRO A 455 32.57 -5.09 -15.42
C PRO A 455 31.08 -4.84 -15.23
N SER A 456 30.60 -3.59 -15.32
CA SER A 456 29.24 -3.21 -14.96
C SER A 456 28.38 -2.68 -16.10
N VAL A 457 27.09 -3.01 -16.05
CA VAL A 457 26.06 -2.57 -17.00
C VAL A 457 24.88 -1.98 -16.23
N THR A 458 24.31 -0.92 -16.80
CA THR A 458 23.02 -0.38 -16.37
C THR A 458 21.92 -1.01 -17.23
N LEU A 459 20.99 -1.70 -16.60
CA LEU A 459 19.77 -2.18 -17.19
C LEU A 459 18.68 -1.13 -17.01
N VAL A 460 17.98 -0.80 -18.08
CA VAL A 460 16.88 0.17 -18.04
C VAL A 460 15.68 -0.46 -18.71
N TYR A 461 14.54 -0.39 -18.04
CA TYR A 461 13.28 -0.82 -18.60
C TYR A 461 12.14 0.14 -18.28
N GLN A 462 11.14 0.19 -19.16
CA GLN A 462 9.95 1.04 -18.97
C GLN A 462 8.75 0.17 -18.60
N LEU A 463 8.11 0.51 -17.50
CA LEU A 463 6.80 -0.02 -17.13
C LEU A 463 5.75 1.04 -17.49
N PRO A 464 4.78 0.74 -18.36
CA PRO A 464 3.67 1.65 -18.66
C PRO A 464 2.65 1.74 -17.51
N TYR A 465 2.63 0.76 -16.60
CA TYR A 465 1.78 0.70 -15.42
C TYR A 465 2.49 -0.09 -14.31
N ALA A 466 2.01 -0.01 -13.08
CA ALA A 466 2.58 -0.77 -11.97
C ALA A 466 2.40 -2.28 -12.22
N SER A 467 3.44 -3.08 -12.00
CA SER A 467 3.40 -4.50 -12.34
C SER A 467 4.40 -5.33 -11.54
N ARG A 468 4.11 -6.63 -11.42
CA ARG A 468 5.09 -7.62 -10.97
C ARG A 468 6.19 -7.76 -12.02
N VAL A 469 7.43 -7.54 -11.62
CA VAL A 469 8.61 -7.56 -12.47
C VAL A 469 9.53 -8.69 -12.07
N ASP A 470 9.87 -9.53 -13.06
CA ASP A 470 10.91 -10.53 -12.98
C ASP A 470 12.07 -10.14 -13.91
N LEU A 471 13.14 -9.56 -13.37
CA LEU A 471 14.36 -9.25 -14.12
C LEU A 471 15.47 -10.23 -13.73
N LYS A 472 15.91 -11.05 -14.67
CA LYS A 472 16.91 -12.12 -14.44
C LYS A 472 18.01 -12.09 -15.49
N ILE A 473 19.20 -12.53 -15.09
CA ILE A 473 20.34 -12.72 -15.99
C ILE A 473 20.60 -14.21 -16.18
N TYR A 474 20.86 -14.59 -17.43
CA TYR A 474 21.11 -15.97 -17.84
C TYR A 474 22.44 -16.11 -18.56
N THR A 475 23.05 -17.28 -18.40
CA THR A 475 24.14 -17.76 -19.26
C THR A 475 23.62 -18.18 -20.63
N LEU A 476 24.53 -18.40 -21.60
CA LEU A 476 24.19 -18.86 -22.95
C LEU A 476 23.45 -20.21 -22.97
N ASP A 477 23.71 -21.10 -22.00
CA ASP A 477 23.01 -22.39 -21.85
C ASP A 477 21.70 -22.28 -21.05
N GLY A 478 21.24 -21.07 -20.73
CA GLY A 478 19.94 -20.80 -20.11
C GLY A 478 19.89 -20.98 -18.60
N ARG A 479 21.03 -21.08 -17.91
CA ARG A 479 21.07 -21.11 -16.45
C ARG A 479 20.91 -19.71 -15.89
N VAL A 480 20.10 -19.56 -14.84
CA VAL A 480 19.98 -18.30 -14.10
C VAL A 480 21.29 -18.02 -13.37
N VAL A 481 21.88 -16.88 -13.68
CA VAL A 481 23.07 -16.33 -13.02
C VAL A 481 22.67 -15.60 -11.74
N ILE A 482 21.66 -14.74 -11.84
CA ILE A 482 21.13 -13.93 -10.74
C ILE A 482 19.73 -13.42 -11.08
N THR A 483 18.88 -13.29 -10.05
CA THR A 483 17.62 -12.55 -10.12
C THR A 483 17.87 -11.15 -9.57
N LEU A 484 17.66 -10.14 -10.40
CA LEU A 484 17.91 -8.74 -10.07
C LEU A 484 16.66 -8.07 -9.48
N VAL A 485 15.48 -8.44 -9.98
CA VAL A 485 14.17 -7.94 -9.51
C VAL A 485 13.19 -9.09 -9.51
N HIS A 486 12.41 -9.24 -8.43
CA HIS A 486 11.32 -10.22 -8.31
C HIS A 486 10.20 -9.67 -7.39
N GLU A 487 9.69 -8.49 -7.73
CA GLU A 487 8.79 -7.72 -6.87
C GLU A 487 7.77 -6.95 -7.70
N PHE A 488 6.78 -6.35 -7.04
CA PHE A 488 5.88 -5.41 -7.70
C PHE A 488 6.55 -4.03 -7.74
N GLN A 489 6.53 -3.38 -8.90
CA GLN A 489 7.10 -2.04 -9.07
C GLN A 489 6.08 -1.12 -9.70
N SER A 490 6.01 0.12 -9.21
CA SER A 490 5.17 1.18 -9.78
C SER A 490 5.43 1.43 -11.26
N ALA A 491 4.52 2.11 -11.96
CA ALA A 491 4.74 2.53 -13.34
C ALA A 491 6.01 3.40 -13.48
N GLY A 492 6.51 3.56 -14.70
CA GLY A 492 7.61 4.45 -15.01
C GLY A 492 8.90 3.74 -15.42
N ARG A 493 9.93 4.55 -15.67
CA ARG A 493 11.24 4.09 -16.11
C ARG A 493 12.04 3.56 -14.93
N LYS A 494 12.47 2.31 -15.00
CA LYS A 494 13.27 1.63 -13.99
C LYS A 494 14.71 1.49 -14.44
N LYS A 495 15.63 1.57 -13.48
CA LYS A 495 17.08 1.49 -13.72
C LYS A 495 17.69 0.56 -12.67
N PHE A 496 18.42 -0.45 -13.12
CA PHE A 496 19.09 -1.43 -12.27
C PHE A 496 20.56 -1.55 -12.66
N PHE A 497 21.46 -1.61 -11.67
CA PHE A 497 22.90 -1.74 -11.91
C PHE A 497 23.36 -3.17 -11.63
N TRP A 498 24.10 -3.76 -12.56
CA TRP A 498 24.71 -5.08 -12.37
C TRP A 498 26.21 -5.04 -12.62
N ASN A 499 26.99 -5.61 -11.72
CA ASN A 499 28.45 -5.54 -11.68
C ASN A 499 29.15 -6.79 -12.28
N GLY A 500 28.41 -7.66 -12.99
CA GLY A 500 28.97 -8.86 -13.59
C GLY A 500 29.31 -9.99 -12.62
N HIS A 501 28.70 -10.01 -11.43
CA HIS A 501 28.84 -11.11 -10.46
C HIS A 501 27.57 -11.98 -10.39
N ASP A 502 27.73 -13.23 -9.95
CA ASP A 502 26.60 -14.12 -9.66
C ASP A 502 25.99 -13.88 -8.26
N LEU A 503 24.94 -14.64 -7.93
CA LEU A 503 24.28 -14.68 -6.61
C LEU A 503 25.24 -14.82 -5.41
N PHE A 504 26.41 -15.46 -5.59
CA PHE A 504 27.37 -15.69 -4.51
C PHE A 504 28.48 -14.63 -4.48
N GLY A 505 28.31 -13.53 -5.22
CA GLY A 505 29.32 -12.48 -5.34
C GLY A 505 30.57 -12.91 -6.09
N ARG A 506 30.51 -14.00 -6.88
CA ARG A 506 31.65 -14.46 -7.67
C ARG A 506 31.66 -13.79 -9.04
N PRO A 507 32.83 -13.32 -9.51
CA PRO A 507 32.90 -12.66 -10.79
C PRO A 507 32.67 -13.64 -11.95
N LEU A 508 31.98 -13.18 -12.99
CA LEU A 508 31.73 -13.96 -14.18
C LEU A 508 32.85 -13.78 -15.23
N ALA A 509 32.98 -14.79 -16.09
CA ALA A 509 33.95 -14.77 -17.19
C ALA A 509 33.48 -13.84 -18.34
N SER A 510 34.43 -13.32 -19.13
CA SER A 510 34.11 -12.62 -20.38
C SER A 510 33.24 -13.51 -21.27
N GLY A 511 32.13 -12.98 -21.79
CA GLY A 511 31.15 -13.79 -22.51
C GLY A 511 29.81 -13.11 -22.77
N ILE A 512 28.93 -13.86 -23.43
CA ILE A 512 27.56 -13.43 -23.73
C ILE A 512 26.63 -13.87 -22.61
N TYR A 513 25.79 -12.92 -22.17
CA TYR A 513 24.72 -13.14 -21.20
C TYR A 513 23.41 -12.59 -21.75
N PHE A 514 22.29 -13.07 -21.20
CA PHE A 514 20.96 -12.59 -21.56
C PHE A 514 20.27 -11.98 -20.35
N ILE A 515 19.80 -10.74 -20.49
CA ILE A 515 18.84 -10.14 -19.57
C ILE A 515 17.45 -10.50 -20.05
N ARG A 516 16.61 -11.02 -19.15
CA ARG A 516 15.19 -11.29 -19.40
C ARG A 516 14.37 -10.49 -18.42
N LEU A 517 13.48 -9.67 -18.95
CA LEU A 517 12.44 -8.98 -18.21
C LEU A 517 11.11 -9.69 -18.48
N THR A 518 10.44 -10.14 -17.44
CA THR A 518 9.09 -10.72 -17.51
C THR A 518 8.15 -9.85 -16.68
N VAL A 519 7.04 -9.44 -17.27
CA VAL A 519 6.00 -8.62 -16.65
C VAL A 519 4.65 -9.22 -17.03
N GLY A 520 4.03 -9.98 -16.12
CA GLY A 520 2.87 -10.81 -16.44
C GLY A 520 3.18 -11.78 -17.60
N GLN A 521 2.40 -11.70 -18.67
CA GLN A 521 2.57 -12.51 -19.89
C GLN A 521 3.62 -11.93 -20.87
N TRP A 522 4.06 -10.68 -20.68
CA TRP A 522 5.05 -10.06 -21.55
C TRP A 522 6.46 -10.46 -21.12
N THR A 523 7.30 -10.82 -22.10
CA THR A 523 8.71 -11.12 -21.84
C THR A 523 9.58 -10.52 -22.94
N GLU A 524 10.61 -9.77 -22.56
CA GLU A 524 11.65 -9.30 -23.46
C GLU A 524 13.01 -9.80 -23.01
N VAL A 525 13.82 -10.22 -23.98
CA VAL A 525 15.17 -10.73 -23.77
C VAL A 525 16.14 -9.89 -24.58
N LYS A 526 17.22 -9.40 -23.96
CA LYS A 526 18.32 -8.73 -24.66
C LYS A 526 19.65 -9.42 -24.38
N LYS A 527 20.51 -9.42 -25.40
CA LYS A 527 21.88 -9.88 -25.30
C LYS A 527 22.76 -8.77 -24.72
N ILE A 528 23.55 -9.09 -23.71
CA ILE A 528 24.62 -8.23 -23.18
C ILE A 528 25.96 -8.97 -23.22
N THR A 529 27.06 -8.24 -23.42
CA THR A 529 28.40 -8.81 -23.60
C THR A 529 29.34 -8.28 -22.53
N LEU A 530 29.80 -9.16 -21.64
CA LEU A 530 30.81 -8.84 -20.63
C LEU A 530 32.20 -8.96 -21.23
N LEU A 531 32.99 -7.89 -21.13
CA LEU A 531 34.42 -7.87 -21.41
C LEU A 531 35.15 -7.64 -20.10
N ARG A 532 36.05 -8.54 -19.74
CA ARG A 532 37.02 -8.36 -18.66
C ARG A 532 38.42 -8.32 -19.21
#